data_AF-A0A1V9XPK1-F1
#
_entry.id   AF-A0A1V9XPK1-F1
#
_cell.length_a   1.000
_cell.length_b   1.000
_cell.length_c   1.000
_cell.angle_alpha   90.00
_cell.angle_beta   90.00
_cell.angle_gamma   90.00
#
_symmetry.space_group_name_H-M   'P 1'
#
loop_
_entity.id
_entity.type
_entity.pdbx_description
1 polymer ?
#
loop_
_entity_poly.entity_id
_entity_poly.type
_entity_poly.pdbx_seq_one_letter_code
_entity_poly.pdbx_strand_id
1 'polypeptide(L)'
;MSVRKLRILCLHGYQQNAATFRLKCGGFRKKIRALAELVFLDAPLVIDGDPEKRGWIYKDENSMLSNCSEDPTGLQKSLDAVGAVVEREGPFDGMFAFSQGASFAALLLHLLQKPQSVFIVNPKIKFKFVVLACGAESRIHQFEEPIDIPSLHLIGITDQVRH
;
A
#
# COMPACT_ATOMS: atom_id res chain seq x y z
N MET A 1 -7.92 13.05 -30.04
CA MET A 1 -8.58 12.58 -28.79
C MET A 1 -7.58 12.75 -27.65
N SER A 2 -7.94 13.44 -26.57
CA SER A 2 -7.05 13.58 -25.41
C SER A 2 -7.00 12.24 -24.67
N VAL A 3 -5.80 11.67 -24.50
CA VAL A 3 -5.62 10.44 -23.70
C VAL A 3 -5.92 10.80 -22.25
N ARG A 4 -6.85 10.07 -21.60
CA ARG A 4 -7.16 10.31 -20.20
C ARG A 4 -5.92 10.06 -19.33
N LYS A 5 -5.76 10.85 -18.27
CA LYS A 5 -4.70 10.60 -17.29
C LYS A 5 -4.93 9.26 -16.59
N LEU A 6 -3.84 8.56 -16.30
CA LEU A 6 -3.84 7.40 -15.43
C LEU A 6 -4.20 7.84 -14.02
N ARG A 7 -4.92 7.00 -13.26
CA ARG A 7 -5.20 7.26 -11.84
C ARG A 7 -4.45 6.25 -11.00
N ILE A 8 -3.57 6.72 -10.13
CA ILE A 8 -2.66 5.86 -9.38
C ILE A 8 -2.90 6.06 -7.88
N LEU A 9 -3.26 4.97 -7.20
CA LEU A 9 -3.41 4.94 -5.76
C LEU A 9 -2.03 4.89 -5.09
N CYS A 10 -1.77 5.82 -4.18
CA CYS A 10 -0.46 6.02 -3.55
C CYS A 10 -0.50 5.59 -2.08
N LEU A 11 0.37 4.64 -1.71
CA LEU A 11 0.46 4.07 -0.36
C LEU A 11 1.77 4.48 0.32
N HIS A 12 1.69 5.19 1.44
CA HIS A 12 2.85 5.74 2.15
C HIS A 12 3.60 4.70 3.00
N GLY A 13 4.78 5.06 3.50
CA GLY A 13 5.57 4.19 4.40
C GLY A 13 5.11 4.25 5.86
N TYR A 14 5.73 3.43 6.72
CA TYR A 14 5.43 3.36 8.16
C TYR A 14 5.70 4.70 8.87
N GLN A 15 4.84 5.06 9.84
CA GLN A 15 4.84 6.34 10.56
C GLN A 15 4.82 7.58 9.64
N GLN A 16 4.14 7.46 8.50
CA GLN A 16 3.85 8.58 7.61
C GLN A 16 2.33 8.73 7.45
N ASN A 17 1.92 9.69 6.64
CA ASN A 17 0.54 9.91 6.23
C ASN A 17 0.50 10.38 4.76
N ALA A 18 -0.70 10.47 4.19
CA ALA A 18 -0.94 10.85 2.80
C ALA A 18 -0.35 12.22 2.46
N ALA A 19 -0.50 13.20 3.35
CA ALA A 19 0.01 14.56 3.16
C ALA A 19 1.55 14.58 3.07
N THR A 20 2.22 13.94 4.03
CA THR A 20 3.68 13.82 4.07
C THR A 20 4.22 13.09 2.84
N PHE A 21 3.58 11.98 2.44
CA PHE A 21 4.00 11.24 1.25
C PHE A 21 3.81 12.05 -0.03
N ARG A 22 2.69 12.78 -0.16
CA ARG A 22 2.43 13.70 -1.27
C ARG A 22 3.48 14.79 -1.41
N LEU A 23 4.00 15.31 -0.29
CA LEU A 23 5.09 16.30 -0.27
C LEU A 23 6.40 15.67 -0.73
N LYS A 24 6.78 14.50 -0.18
CA LYS A 24 7.99 13.76 -0.60
C LYS A 24 7.99 13.40 -2.08
N CYS A 25 6.82 13.16 -2.66
CA CYS A 25 6.65 12.91 -4.08
C CYS A 25 6.55 14.17 -4.95
N GLY A 26 6.81 15.38 -4.43
CA GLY A 26 6.60 16.64 -5.16
C GLY A 26 7.30 16.72 -6.53
N GLY A 27 8.58 16.35 -6.57
CA GLY A 27 9.35 16.30 -7.83
C GLY A 27 8.79 15.28 -8.82
N PHE A 28 8.49 14.06 -8.34
CA PHE A 28 7.89 12.99 -9.14
C PHE A 28 6.53 13.39 -9.70
N ARG A 29 5.63 13.91 -8.85
CA ARG A 29 4.30 14.44 -9.21
C ARG A 29 4.40 15.50 -10.31
N LYS A 30 5.34 16.43 -10.20
CA LYS A 30 5.55 17.47 -11.22
C LYS A 30 5.93 16.87 -12.57
N LYS A 31 6.79 15.85 -12.60
CA LYS A 31 7.23 15.17 -13.83
C LYS A 31 6.11 14.40 -14.52
N ILE A 32 5.23 13.75 -13.76
CA ILE A 32 4.17 12.88 -14.33
C ILE A 32 2.80 13.55 -14.46
N ARG A 33 2.64 14.83 -14.08
CA ARG A 33 1.33 15.52 -14.02
C ARG A 33 0.50 15.49 -15.30
N ALA A 34 1.15 15.37 -16.45
CA ALA A 34 0.49 15.26 -17.75
C ALA A 34 -0.02 13.84 -18.03
N LEU A 35 0.61 12.83 -17.43
CA LEU A 35 0.34 11.41 -17.63
C LEU A 35 -0.60 10.82 -16.58
N ALA A 36 -0.46 11.23 -15.31
CA ALA A 36 -1.13 10.60 -14.19
C ALA A 36 -1.62 11.60 -13.12
N GLU A 37 -2.74 11.23 -12.51
CA GLU A 37 -3.24 11.75 -11.25
C GLU A 37 -2.83 10.79 -10.12
N LEU A 38 -2.23 11.34 -9.07
CA LEU A 38 -1.84 10.58 -7.88
C LEU A 38 -2.82 10.86 -6.73
N VAL A 39 -3.48 9.81 -6.25
CA VAL A 39 -4.42 9.84 -5.12
C VAL A 39 -3.73 9.20 -3.92
N PHE A 40 -3.54 9.96 -2.84
CA PHE A 40 -2.80 9.52 -1.66
C PHE A 40 -3.77 9.08 -0.58
N LEU A 41 -3.60 7.85 -0.10
CA LEU A 41 -4.45 7.25 0.93
C LEU A 41 -3.71 7.22 2.27
N ASP A 42 -4.39 7.64 3.33
CA ASP A 42 -3.93 7.43 4.71
C ASP A 42 -4.16 5.98 5.12
N ALA A 43 -3.12 5.36 5.67
CA ALA A 43 -3.25 4.05 6.27
C ALA A 43 -4.13 4.13 7.54
N PRO A 44 -4.93 3.11 7.85
CA PRO A 44 -5.94 3.20 8.91
C PRO A 44 -5.37 3.01 10.32
N LEU A 45 -4.19 2.42 10.47
CA LEU A 45 -3.64 2.10 11.78
C LEU A 45 -2.92 3.31 12.36
N VAL A 46 -3.28 3.70 13.58
CA VAL A 46 -2.61 4.76 14.35
C VAL A 46 -1.42 4.15 15.08
N ILE A 47 -0.24 4.74 14.93
CA ILE A 47 1.00 4.24 15.52
C ILE A 47 1.36 5.12 16.72
N ASP A 48 1.70 4.49 17.85
CA ASP A 48 2.11 5.15 19.10
C ASP A 48 1.08 6.17 19.64
N GLY A 49 -0.20 6.02 19.29
CA GLY A 49 -1.28 6.95 19.67
C GLY A 49 -1.24 8.30 18.95
N ASP A 50 -0.35 8.48 17.97
CA ASP A 50 -0.18 9.72 17.22
C ASP A 50 -0.92 9.66 15.87
N PRO A 51 -1.95 10.51 15.64
CA PRO A 51 -2.71 10.50 14.40
C PRO A 51 -1.90 10.88 13.15
N GLU A 52 -0.74 11.53 13.30
CA GLU A 52 0.12 11.83 12.17
C GLU A 52 1.01 10.64 11.77
N LYS A 53 1.17 9.65 12.66
CA LYS A 53 1.93 8.43 12.43
C LYS A 53 0.98 7.29 12.06
N ARG A 54 0.89 6.96 10.78
CA ARG A 54 0.05 5.85 10.29
C ARG A 54 0.86 4.66 9.81
N GLY A 55 0.23 3.48 9.81
CA GLY A 55 0.80 2.24 9.27
C GLY A 55 -0.25 1.35 8.60
N TRP A 56 0.20 0.48 7.71
CA TRP A 56 -0.65 -0.51 7.03
C TRP A 56 -0.74 -1.83 7.79
N ILE A 57 0.32 -2.16 8.53
CA ILE A 57 0.43 -3.38 9.34
C ILE A 57 1.22 -3.00 10.60
N TYR A 58 0.80 -3.48 11.77
CA TYR A 58 1.57 -3.34 13.01
C TYR A 58 2.86 -4.17 12.95
N LYS A 59 3.95 -3.66 13.52
CA LYS A 59 5.26 -4.37 13.53
C LYS A 59 5.36 -5.47 14.58
N ASP A 60 4.53 -5.42 15.61
CA ASP A 60 4.60 -6.30 16.77
C ASP A 60 3.20 -6.88 17.03
N GLU A 61 3.11 -8.21 17.03
CA GLU A 61 1.88 -8.94 17.42
C GLU A 61 1.50 -8.64 18.89
N ASN A 62 2.48 -8.23 19.70
CA ASN A 62 2.30 -7.84 21.10
C ASN A 62 1.94 -6.36 21.27
N SER A 63 1.70 -5.61 20.19
CA SER A 63 1.16 -4.27 20.33
C SER A 63 -0.21 -4.38 21.00
N MET A 64 -0.30 -3.88 22.25
CA MET A 64 -1.54 -3.75 23.04
C MET A 64 -2.63 -2.88 22.35
N LEU A 65 -2.43 -2.55 21.07
CA LEU A 65 -3.27 -1.78 20.18
C LEU A 65 -4.18 -2.67 19.31
N SER A 66 -3.86 -3.97 19.14
CA SER A 66 -4.73 -4.91 18.45
C SER A 66 -5.71 -5.55 19.45
N ASN A 67 -6.89 -4.94 19.60
CA ASN A 67 -7.99 -5.51 20.40
C ASN A 67 -8.64 -6.76 19.76
N CYS A 68 -8.12 -7.26 18.63
CA CYS A 68 -8.61 -8.46 17.95
C CYS A 68 -7.55 -9.55 17.98
N SER A 69 -7.87 -10.69 18.60
CA SER A 69 -7.03 -11.89 18.60
C SER A 69 -6.90 -12.54 17.22
N GLU A 70 -7.87 -12.33 16.32
CA GLU A 70 -7.91 -12.94 14.99
C GLU A 70 -7.10 -12.17 13.93
N ASP A 71 -6.85 -10.87 14.15
CA ASP A 71 -6.00 -10.04 13.29
C ASP A 71 -5.12 -9.12 14.16
N PRO A 72 -4.07 -9.67 14.80
CA PRO A 72 -3.15 -8.88 15.63
C PRO A 72 -2.37 -7.85 14.79
N THR A 73 -2.27 -8.08 13.48
CA THR A 73 -1.50 -7.25 12.55
C THR A 73 -2.27 -6.02 12.08
N GLY A 74 -3.60 -6.03 12.19
CA GLY A 74 -4.49 -4.99 11.65
C GLY A 74 -4.61 -5.02 10.12
N LEU A 75 -4.23 -6.12 9.46
CA LEU A 75 -4.22 -6.26 8.02
C LEU A 75 -5.62 -6.06 7.40
N GLN A 76 -6.66 -6.62 8.01
CA GLN A 76 -8.02 -6.53 7.47
C GLN A 76 -8.49 -5.08 7.37
N LYS A 77 -8.16 -4.25 8.37
CA LYS A 77 -8.50 -2.81 8.35
C LYS A 77 -7.87 -2.09 7.15
N SER A 78 -6.64 -2.46 6.79
CA SER A 78 -5.93 -1.91 5.64
C SER A 78 -6.49 -2.41 4.31
N LEU A 79 -6.88 -3.67 4.22
CA LEU A 79 -7.60 -4.22 3.06
C LEU A 79 -8.93 -3.50 2.86
N ASP A 80 -9.70 -3.29 3.94
CA ASP A 80 -10.97 -2.57 3.92
C ASP A 80 -10.80 -1.12 3.50
N ALA A 81 -9.76 -0.43 3.99
CA ALA A 81 -9.47 0.95 3.61
C ALA A 81 -9.19 1.10 2.11
N VAL A 82 -8.41 0.18 1.52
CA VAL A 82 -8.17 0.14 0.07
C VAL A 82 -9.45 -0.20 -0.69
N GLY A 83 -10.21 -1.20 -0.23
CA GLY A 83 -11.49 -1.57 -0.83
C GLY A 83 -12.46 -0.39 -0.88
N ALA A 84 -12.61 0.32 0.24
CA ALA A 84 -13.51 1.47 0.36
C ALA A 84 -13.10 2.64 -0.56
N VAL A 85 -11.80 2.95 -0.70
CA VAL A 85 -11.37 4.02 -1.63
C VAL A 85 -11.55 3.59 -3.09
N VAL A 86 -11.33 2.31 -3.42
CA VAL A 86 -11.54 1.79 -4.78
C VAL A 86 -13.02 1.89 -5.16
N GLU A 87 -13.93 1.61 -4.24
CA GLU A 87 -15.37 1.75 -4.50
C GLU A 87 -15.82 3.21 -4.60
N ARG A 88 -15.35 4.07 -3.70
CA ARG A 88 -15.77 5.47 -3.63
C ARG A 88 -15.18 6.32 -4.74
N GLU A 89 -13.91 6.08 -5.08
CA GLU A 89 -13.11 6.98 -5.90
C GLU A 89 -12.51 6.30 -7.12
N GLY A 90 -12.76 5.01 -7.37
CA GLY A 90 -12.28 4.31 -8.55
C GLY A 90 -12.88 4.83 -9.87
N PRO A 91 -12.42 4.31 -11.03
CA PRO A 91 -11.41 3.28 -11.18
C PRO A 91 -9.99 3.83 -11.02
N PHE A 92 -9.10 2.96 -10.51
CA PHE A 92 -7.66 3.18 -10.47
C PHE A 92 -6.98 2.29 -11.51
N ASP A 93 -5.95 2.81 -12.18
CA ASP A 93 -5.18 2.07 -13.17
C ASP A 93 -4.01 1.30 -12.55
N GLY A 94 -3.43 1.81 -11.46
CA GLY A 94 -2.31 1.16 -10.80
C GLY A 94 -2.04 1.69 -9.40
N MET A 95 -0.99 1.16 -8.79
CA MET A 95 -0.55 1.54 -7.45
C MET A 95 0.89 2.09 -7.47
N PHE A 96 1.17 3.04 -6.60
CA PHE A 96 2.54 3.46 -6.27
C PHE A 96 2.73 3.42 -4.76
N ALA A 97 3.61 2.56 -4.29
CA ALA A 97 3.71 2.23 -2.89
C ALA A 97 5.16 2.33 -2.39
N PHE A 98 5.33 2.85 -1.17
CA PHE A 98 6.65 3.10 -0.58
C PHE A 98 6.85 2.37 0.74
N SER A 99 8.03 1.76 0.94
CA SER A 99 8.43 1.10 2.19
C SER A 99 7.37 0.11 2.70
N GLN A 100 6.82 0.29 3.90
CA GLN A 100 5.74 -0.56 4.39
C GLN A 100 4.51 -0.59 3.46
N GLY A 101 4.19 0.52 2.80
CA GLY A 101 3.12 0.55 1.80
C GLY A 101 3.40 -0.37 0.63
N ALA A 102 4.67 -0.51 0.22
CA ALA A 102 5.07 -1.44 -0.84
C ALA A 102 4.93 -2.90 -0.39
N SER A 103 5.35 -3.23 0.84
CA SER A 103 5.14 -4.55 1.43
C SER A 103 3.66 -4.90 1.52
N PHE A 104 2.81 -3.96 1.97
CA PHE A 104 1.37 -4.15 2.04
C PHE A 104 0.73 -4.27 0.64
N ALA A 105 1.16 -3.48 -0.35
CA ALA A 105 0.68 -3.61 -1.72
C ALA A 105 0.98 -5.00 -2.31
N ALA A 106 2.17 -5.53 -2.06
CA ALA A 106 2.54 -6.87 -2.47
C ALA A 106 1.64 -7.94 -1.83
N LEU A 107 1.39 -7.83 -0.53
CA LEU A 107 0.50 -8.71 0.22
C LEU A 107 -0.96 -8.64 -0.29
N LEU A 108 -1.49 -7.44 -0.51
CA LEU A 108 -2.82 -7.23 -1.09
C LEU A 108 -2.95 -7.93 -2.45
N LEU A 109 -1.96 -7.76 -3.33
CA LEU A 109 -1.98 -8.36 -4.66
C LEU A 109 -1.90 -9.88 -4.59
N HIS A 110 -1.10 -10.43 -3.67
CA HIS A 110 -1.06 -11.86 -3.43
C HIS A 110 -2.41 -12.40 -2.94
N LEU A 111 -3.06 -11.74 -1.97
CA LEU A 111 -4.37 -12.15 -1.47
C LEU A 111 -5.48 -12.05 -2.52
N LEU A 112 -5.35 -11.14 -3.50
CA LEU A 112 -6.25 -11.09 -4.66
C LEU A 112 -6.08 -12.30 -5.59
N GLN A 113 -4.84 -12.77 -5.78
CA GLN A 113 -4.54 -13.96 -6.59
C GLN A 113 -4.90 -15.25 -5.86
N LYS A 114 -4.66 -15.29 -4.54
CA LYS A 114 -4.90 -16.43 -3.66
C LYS A 114 -5.69 -16.00 -2.43
N PRO A 115 -7.03 -15.93 -2.54
CA PRO A 115 -7.88 -15.60 -1.41
C PRO A 115 -7.66 -16.56 -0.25
N GLN A 116 -7.54 -16.02 0.97
CA GLN A 116 -7.49 -16.80 2.20
C GLN A 116 -8.80 -16.62 2.96
N SER A 117 -9.33 -17.66 3.58
CA SER A 117 -10.62 -17.59 4.29
C SER A 117 -10.62 -16.60 5.46
N VAL A 118 -9.44 -16.31 6.02
CA VAL A 118 -9.25 -15.39 7.16
C VAL A 118 -9.28 -13.91 6.77
N PHE A 119 -8.98 -13.57 5.52
CA PHE A 119 -8.90 -12.18 5.05
C PHE A 119 -9.84 -11.95 3.87
N ILE A 120 -10.68 -10.92 3.99
CA ILE A 120 -11.63 -10.54 2.95
C ILE A 120 -11.01 -9.41 2.14
N VAL A 121 -10.79 -9.66 0.85
CA VAL A 121 -10.33 -8.63 -0.09
C VAL A 121 -11.47 -8.25 -1.03
N ASN A 122 -11.64 -6.95 -1.27
CA ASN A 122 -12.68 -6.48 -2.18
C ASN A 122 -12.40 -6.96 -3.62
N PRO A 123 -13.27 -7.78 -4.24
CA PRO A 123 -13.04 -8.35 -5.57
C PRO A 123 -13.12 -7.31 -6.71
N LYS A 124 -13.58 -6.09 -6.43
CA LYS A 124 -13.58 -4.98 -7.41
C LYS A 124 -12.20 -4.36 -7.60
N ILE A 125 -11.23 -4.69 -6.74
CA ILE A 125 -9.86 -4.21 -6.89
C ILE A 125 -9.24 -4.83 -8.14
N LYS A 126 -8.95 -3.99 -9.14
CA LYS A 126 -8.36 -4.39 -10.42
C LYS A 126 -7.31 -3.37 -10.84
N PHE A 127 -6.05 -3.63 -10.47
CA PHE A 127 -4.90 -2.82 -10.89
C PHE A 127 -4.22 -3.43 -12.11
N LYS A 128 -3.76 -2.57 -13.03
CA LYS A 128 -3.04 -2.99 -14.25
C LYS A 128 -1.54 -3.04 -14.06
N PHE A 129 -1.02 -2.32 -13.06
CA PHE A 129 0.40 -2.29 -12.73
C PHE A 129 0.61 -1.83 -11.28
N VAL A 130 1.80 -2.13 -10.75
CA VAL A 130 2.26 -1.63 -9.45
C VAL A 130 3.70 -1.13 -9.53
N VAL A 131 3.97 -0.02 -8.84
CA VAL A 131 5.32 0.50 -8.62
C VAL A 131 5.62 0.37 -7.12
N LEU A 132 6.61 -0.44 -6.77
CA LEU A 132 7.03 -0.75 -5.41
C LEU A 132 8.38 -0.09 -5.14
N ALA A 133 8.45 0.84 -4.19
CA ALA A 133 9.67 1.56 -3.86
C ALA A 133 10.15 1.23 -2.44
N CYS A 134 11.39 0.74 -2.32
CA CYS A 134 12.05 0.38 -1.06
C CYS A 134 11.22 -0.55 -0.16
N GLY A 135 10.48 -1.50 -0.76
CA GLY A 135 9.67 -2.46 -0.02
C GLY A 135 10.50 -3.59 0.58
N ALA A 136 10.11 -4.06 1.76
CA ALA A 136 10.61 -5.30 2.35
C ALA A 136 9.71 -6.47 1.97
N GLU A 137 10.25 -7.68 1.90
CA GLU A 137 9.42 -8.88 2.03
C GLU A 137 8.80 -8.93 3.43
N SER A 138 7.53 -9.32 3.50
CA SER A 138 6.90 -9.56 4.79
C SER A 138 7.52 -10.82 5.40
N ARG A 139 8.17 -10.69 6.57
CA ARG A 139 8.71 -11.84 7.30
C ARG A 139 7.61 -12.80 7.80
N ILE A 140 6.39 -12.27 7.96
CA ILE A 140 5.24 -13.00 8.48
C ILE A 140 4.50 -13.70 7.33
N HIS A 141 4.56 -13.14 6.13
CA HIS A 141 3.87 -13.64 4.94
C HIS A 141 4.88 -13.77 3.80
N GLN A 142 5.66 -14.85 3.85
CA GLN A 142 6.55 -15.22 2.73
C GLN A 142 5.72 -15.94 1.68
N PHE A 143 5.72 -15.40 0.47
CA PHE A 143 5.01 -15.98 -0.65
C PHE A 143 6.03 -16.52 -1.64
N GLU A 144 5.97 -17.82 -1.92
CA GLU A 144 6.87 -18.47 -2.88
C GLU A 144 6.52 -18.10 -4.34
N GLU A 145 5.30 -17.64 -4.58
CA GLU A 145 4.82 -17.30 -5.92
C GLU A 145 4.83 -15.79 -6.21
N PRO A 146 5.27 -15.40 -7.41
CA PRO A 146 5.33 -14.00 -7.82
C PRO A 146 3.94 -13.42 -8.08
N ILE A 147 3.84 -12.10 -7.97
CA ILE A 147 2.64 -11.35 -8.33
C ILE A 147 2.50 -11.31 -9.86
N ASP A 148 1.32 -11.65 -10.38
CA ASP A 148 1.01 -11.80 -11.81
C ASP A 148 0.52 -10.49 -12.46
N ILE A 149 0.99 -9.35 -11.95
CA ILE A 149 0.74 -8.04 -12.56
C ILE A 149 2.07 -7.36 -12.90
N PRO A 150 2.12 -6.57 -13.99
CA PRO A 150 3.29 -5.77 -14.32
C PRO A 150 3.77 -4.95 -13.11
N SER A 151 4.99 -5.23 -12.66
CA SER A 151 5.57 -4.60 -11.47
C SER A 151 6.91 -3.94 -11.77
N LEU A 152 7.12 -2.76 -11.20
CA LEU A 152 8.41 -2.07 -11.18
C LEU A 152 8.90 -1.96 -9.74
N HIS A 153 10.08 -2.52 -9.47
CA HIS A 153 10.70 -2.50 -8.14
C HIS A 153 11.85 -1.48 -8.14
N LEU A 154 11.76 -0.49 -7.25
CA LEU A 154 12.76 0.55 -7.08
C LEU A 154 13.48 0.32 -5.75
N ILE A 155 14.78 0.02 -5.80
CA ILE A 155 15.59 -0.28 -4.62
C ILE A 155 16.73 0.74 -4.54
N GLY A 156 16.86 1.41 -3.39
CA GLY A 156 17.97 2.31 -3.12
C GLY A 156 19.22 1.52 -2.75
N ILE A 157 20.31 1.66 -3.51
CA ILE A 157 21.57 0.93 -3.27
C ILE A 157 22.19 1.29 -1.90
N THR A 158 21.92 2.50 -1.41
CA THR A 158 22.40 3.00 -0.12
C THR A 158 21.39 2.82 1.01
N ASP A 159 20.28 2.13 0.77
CA ASP A 159 19.25 1.95 1.80
C ASP A 159 19.79 1.02 2.90
N GLN A 160 19.97 1.59 4.10
CA GLN A 160 20.45 0.87 5.29
C GLN A 160 19.30 0.32 6.13
N VAL A 161 18.05 0.64 5.77
CA VAL A 161 16.87 0.07 6.44
C VAL A 161 16.77 -1.39 6.03
N ARG A 162 17.37 -2.27 6.84
CA ARG A 162 17.32 -3.71 6.62
C ARG A 162 15.87 -4.18 6.62
N HIS A 163 15.44 -4.71 5.48
CA HIS A 163 14.19 -5.46 5.27
C HIS A 163 14.19 -6.77 6.09
#